data_AF-A0A820VZX9-F1
#
_entry.id   AF-A0A820VZX9-F1
#
_cell.length_a   1.000
_cell.length_b   1.000
_cell.length_c   1.000
_cell.angle_alpha   90.00
_cell.angle_beta   90.00
_cell.angle_gamma   90.00
#
_symmetry.space_group_name_H-M   'P 1'
#
loop_
_entity.id
_entity.type
_entity.pdbx_description
1 polymer ?
#
loop_
_entity_poly.entity_id
_entity_poly.type
_entity_poly.pdbx_seq_one_letter_code
_entity_poly.pdbx_strand_id
1 'polypeptide(L)'
;IYIISRENIYELFIEKFILFNAVCESTILNTIICSSLYTIIWSISFQPEYSMKLKSNDKLISTVEQRVKNQSNDEYALEMKRVAKGILFNLDCLQMDAQATAVDPNSDDNQIKVMVSYAHRDVTFCKKIVTKLQIHFKGDIWVDFNKLSGSHEDDWEDIAKAISQCDVILMIVTENYCRSKSCRREVIHADKRNKRMIPIYQGNDYKAEDWFEIRAGSATWVRFGDEKSDEAVMESLLKLLNVQDKVKQNDSLVAVKHESHFHSTAEIDANKTINIQTVETLLPINPSSI
;
A
#
# COMPACT_ATOMS: atom_id res chain seq x y z
N ILE A 1 4.34 -40.44 -9.99
CA ILE A 1 3.92 -39.11 -9.49
C ILE A 1 5.20 -38.38 -9.11
N TYR A 2 5.67 -37.44 -9.94
CA TYR A 2 6.86 -36.66 -9.59
C TYR A 2 6.47 -35.72 -8.44
N ILE A 3 6.97 -35.99 -7.23
CA ILE A 3 6.85 -35.07 -6.10
C ILE A 3 7.88 -33.97 -6.36
N ILE A 4 7.48 -32.99 -7.15
CA ILE A 4 8.27 -31.77 -7.36
C ILE A 4 8.26 -31.04 -6.00
N SER A 5 9.44 -30.81 -5.40
CA SER A 5 9.55 -30.00 -4.19
C SER A 5 9.01 -28.58 -4.47
N ARG A 6 8.49 -27.88 -3.44
CA ARG A 6 7.92 -26.53 -3.64
C ARG A 6 8.88 -25.55 -4.33
N GLU A 7 10.19 -25.65 -4.06
CA GLU A 7 11.21 -24.84 -4.73
C GLU A 7 11.29 -25.13 -6.23
N ASN A 8 11.20 -26.40 -6.62
CA ASN A 8 11.23 -26.79 -8.02
C ASN A 8 9.97 -26.34 -8.79
N ILE A 9 8.84 -26.09 -8.11
CA ILE A 9 7.61 -25.58 -8.75
C ILE A 9 7.76 -24.11 -9.12
N TYR A 10 8.38 -23.30 -8.26
CA TYR A 10 8.62 -21.88 -8.53
C TYR A 10 9.53 -21.69 -9.74
N GLU A 11 10.68 -22.37 -9.76
CA GLU A 11 11.63 -22.29 -10.87
C GLU A 11 11.00 -22.76 -12.19
N LEU A 12 10.22 -23.85 -12.16
CA LEU A 12 9.49 -24.33 -13.33
C LEU A 12 8.49 -23.28 -13.83
N PHE A 13 7.77 -22.60 -12.93
CA PHE A 13 6.83 -21.55 -13.31
C PHE A 13 7.54 -20.37 -14.00
N ILE A 14 8.67 -19.91 -13.45
CA ILE A 14 9.45 -18.82 -14.05
C ILE A 14 10.05 -19.25 -15.40
N GLU A 15 10.55 -20.48 -15.51
CA GLU A 15 11.06 -21.03 -16.77
C GLU A 15 9.97 -21.05 -17.86
N LYS A 16 8.76 -21.53 -17.50
CA LYS A 16 7.62 -21.54 -18.43
C LYS A 16 7.18 -20.13 -18.81
N PHE A 17 7.16 -19.18 -17.86
CA PHE A 17 6.88 -17.78 -18.17
C PHE A 17 7.83 -17.22 -19.23
N ILE A 18 9.13 -17.42 -19.04
CA ILE A 18 10.16 -16.91 -19.98
C ILE A 18 10.00 -17.56 -21.36
N LEU A 19 9.74 -18.87 -21.41
CA LEU A 19 9.50 -19.60 -22.66
C LEU A 19 8.29 -19.05 -23.42
N PHE A 20 7.17 -18.84 -22.73
CA PHE A 20 5.96 -18.30 -23.35
C PHE A 20 6.14 -16.84 -23.78
N ASN A 21 6.82 -16.02 -23.00
CA ASN A 21 7.10 -14.63 -23.36
C ASN A 21 7.85 -14.52 -24.70
N ALA A 22 8.76 -15.46 -25.01
CA ALA A 22 9.51 -15.48 -26.27
C ALA A 22 8.63 -15.71 -27.51
N VAL A 23 7.47 -16.36 -27.36
CA VAL A 23 6.53 -16.65 -28.44
C VAL A 23 5.23 -15.85 -28.34
N CYS A 24 5.21 -14.85 -27.45
CA CYS A 24 4.01 -14.08 -27.10
C CYS A 24 3.27 -13.51 -28.31
N GLU A 25 3.99 -13.04 -29.34
CA GLU A 25 3.41 -12.32 -30.48
C GLU A 25 3.13 -13.24 -31.69
N SER A 26 3.31 -14.55 -31.54
CA SER A 26 3.16 -15.50 -32.67
C SER A 26 1.70 -15.82 -33.01
N THR A 27 0.79 -15.79 -32.03
CA THR A 27 -0.65 -16.02 -32.22
C THR A 27 -1.46 -15.26 -31.16
N ILE A 28 -2.72 -14.95 -31.45
CA ILE A 28 -3.64 -14.33 -30.47
C ILE A 28 -3.76 -15.15 -29.18
N LEU A 29 -3.76 -16.49 -29.30
CA LEU A 29 -3.80 -17.39 -28.15
C LEU A 29 -2.55 -17.22 -27.28
N ASN A 30 -1.37 -17.13 -27.89
CA ASN A 30 -0.11 -16.92 -27.17
C ASN A 30 -0.06 -15.54 -26.50
N THR A 31 -0.64 -14.51 -27.12
CA THR A 31 -0.77 -13.18 -26.51
C THR A 31 -1.63 -13.22 -25.25
N ILE A 32 -2.80 -13.86 -25.32
CA ILE A 32 -3.72 -14.00 -24.17
C ILE A 32 -3.08 -14.82 -23.04
N ILE A 33 -2.42 -15.93 -23.38
CA ILE A 33 -1.69 -16.76 -22.41
C ILE A 33 -0.61 -15.92 -21.73
N CYS A 34 0.19 -15.18 -22.50
CA CYS A 34 1.23 -14.33 -21.93
C CYS A 34 0.65 -13.24 -21.03
N SER A 35 -0.41 -12.54 -21.46
CA SER A 35 -1.09 -11.53 -20.63
C SER A 35 -1.52 -12.12 -19.28
N SER A 36 -2.14 -13.30 -19.31
CA SER A 36 -2.54 -14.03 -18.10
C SER A 36 -1.35 -14.35 -17.20
N LEU A 37 -0.23 -14.80 -17.76
CA LEU A 37 0.98 -15.12 -17.00
C LEU A 37 1.61 -13.86 -16.36
N TYR A 38 1.64 -12.73 -17.08
CA TYR A 38 2.07 -11.45 -16.53
C TYR A 38 1.20 -11.04 -15.33
N THR A 39 -0.12 -11.17 -15.44
CA THR A 39 -1.06 -10.86 -14.35
C THR A 39 -0.86 -11.75 -13.12
N ILE A 40 -0.52 -13.03 -13.33
CA ILE A 40 -0.16 -13.94 -12.25
C ILE A 40 1.15 -13.52 -11.58
N ILE A 41 2.21 -13.23 -12.35
CA ILE A 41 3.48 -12.75 -11.79
C ILE A 41 3.30 -11.46 -11.02
N TRP A 42 2.50 -10.53 -11.54
CA TRP A 42 2.17 -9.30 -10.85
C TRP A 42 1.46 -9.57 -9.52
N SER A 43 0.46 -10.44 -9.49
CA SER A 43 -0.23 -10.84 -8.26
C SER A 43 0.73 -11.45 -7.23
N ILE A 44 1.64 -12.32 -7.67
CA ILE A 44 2.64 -12.98 -6.82
C ILE A 44 3.67 -11.97 -6.31
N SER A 45 4.02 -10.94 -7.08
CA SER A 45 4.99 -9.92 -6.67
C SER A 45 4.59 -9.21 -5.38
N PHE A 46 3.29 -9.12 -5.06
CA PHE A 46 2.82 -8.51 -3.82
C PHE A 46 3.07 -9.38 -2.58
N GLN A 47 3.27 -10.68 -2.76
CA GLN A 47 3.45 -11.64 -1.68
C GLN A 47 4.90 -11.58 -1.14
N PRO A 48 5.12 -11.30 0.16
CA PRO A 48 6.46 -11.21 0.74
C PRO A 48 7.31 -12.48 0.57
N GLU A 49 6.67 -13.66 0.54
CA GLU A 49 7.34 -14.96 0.35
C GLU A 49 8.05 -15.06 -1.02
N TYR A 50 7.52 -14.38 -2.05
CA TYR A 50 8.00 -14.51 -3.42
C TYR A 50 8.68 -13.25 -3.95
N SER A 51 8.39 -12.06 -3.40
CA SER A 51 8.92 -10.79 -3.92
C SER A 51 10.45 -10.77 -3.97
N MET A 52 11.12 -11.28 -2.94
CA MET A 52 12.59 -11.31 -2.89
C MET A 52 13.17 -12.27 -3.94
N LYS A 53 12.53 -13.43 -4.16
CA LYS A 53 12.93 -14.43 -5.18
C LYS A 53 12.71 -13.94 -6.61
N LEU A 54 11.60 -13.22 -6.83
CA LEU A 54 11.30 -12.60 -8.13
C LEU A 54 12.32 -11.51 -8.44
N LYS A 55 12.62 -10.66 -7.45
CA LYS A 55 13.61 -9.58 -7.56
C LYS A 55 15.02 -10.10 -7.86
N SER A 56 15.42 -11.22 -7.28
CA SER A 56 16.75 -11.80 -7.49
C SER A 56 16.91 -12.57 -8.79
N ASN A 57 15.86 -12.73 -9.60
CA ASN A 57 15.92 -13.47 -10.86
C ASN A 57 16.20 -12.53 -12.05
N ASP A 58 17.47 -12.33 -12.39
CA ASP A 58 17.90 -11.40 -13.45
C ASP A 58 17.25 -11.68 -14.81
N LYS A 59 17.01 -12.96 -15.13
CA LYS A 59 16.40 -13.36 -16.40
C LYS A 59 14.93 -12.95 -16.45
N LEU A 60 14.20 -13.11 -15.34
CA LEU A 60 12.84 -12.61 -15.21
C LEU A 60 12.81 -11.09 -15.32
N ILE A 61 13.64 -10.38 -14.55
CA ILE A 61 13.64 -8.91 -14.51
C ILE A 61 13.94 -8.34 -15.89
N SER A 62 15.00 -8.80 -16.55
CA SER A 62 15.34 -8.36 -17.92
C SER A 62 14.23 -8.67 -18.94
N THR A 63 13.54 -9.81 -18.80
CA THR A 63 12.39 -10.16 -19.65
C THR A 63 11.24 -9.16 -19.48
N VAL A 64 10.91 -8.83 -18.23
CA VAL A 64 9.84 -7.87 -17.91
C VAL A 64 10.23 -6.45 -18.35
N GLU A 65 11.49 -6.03 -18.16
CA GLU A 65 12.00 -4.74 -18.64
C GLU A 65 11.94 -4.58 -20.16
N GLN A 66 12.28 -5.64 -20.91
CA GLN A 66 12.15 -5.64 -22.36
C GLN A 66 10.69 -5.43 -22.77
N ARG A 67 9.74 -6.09 -22.10
CA ARG A 67 8.31 -5.91 -22.38
C ARG A 67 7.84 -4.47 -22.17
N VAL A 68 8.38 -3.76 -21.18
CA VAL A 68 8.08 -2.33 -20.98
C VAL A 68 8.58 -1.47 -22.14
N LYS A 69 9.75 -1.81 -22.70
CA LYS A 69 10.38 -1.06 -23.80
C LYS A 69 9.74 -1.33 -25.15
N ASN A 70 9.05 -2.46 -25.32
CA ASN A 70 8.37 -2.79 -26.58
C ASN A 70 7.36 -1.70 -26.98
N GLN A 71 7.38 -1.36 -28.27
CA GLN A 71 6.42 -0.47 -28.89
C GLN A 71 5.41 -1.34 -29.66
N SER A 72 4.16 -1.32 -29.23
CA SER A 72 3.06 -2.01 -29.91
C SER A 72 1.78 -1.20 -29.71
N ASN A 73 0.91 -1.20 -30.73
CA ASN A 73 -0.42 -0.62 -30.68
C ASN A 73 -1.52 -1.68 -30.42
N ASP A 74 -1.13 -2.94 -30.24
CA ASP A 74 -2.05 -4.02 -29.88
C ASP A 74 -2.53 -3.84 -28.42
N GLU A 75 -3.85 -3.98 -28.21
CA GLU A 75 -4.50 -3.74 -26.92
C GLU A 75 -3.94 -4.64 -25.81
N TYR A 76 -3.76 -5.94 -26.09
CA TYR A 76 -3.17 -6.88 -25.13
C TYR A 76 -1.69 -6.62 -24.89
N ALA A 77 -0.95 -6.18 -25.91
CA ALA A 77 0.44 -5.77 -25.74
C ALA A 77 0.57 -4.52 -24.84
N LEU A 78 -0.36 -3.56 -24.96
CA LEU A 78 -0.43 -2.39 -24.09
C LEU A 78 -0.78 -2.77 -22.65
N GLU A 79 -1.74 -3.68 -22.46
CA GLU A 79 -2.09 -4.26 -21.15
C GLU A 79 -0.87 -4.95 -20.52
N MET A 80 -0.21 -5.85 -21.24
CA MET A 80 1.02 -6.53 -20.76
C MET A 80 2.12 -5.54 -20.39
N LYS A 81 2.26 -4.44 -21.13
CA LYS A 81 3.22 -3.37 -20.82
C LYS A 81 2.89 -2.68 -19.49
N ARG A 82 1.61 -2.39 -19.22
CA ARG A 82 1.16 -1.82 -17.93
C ARG A 82 1.43 -2.79 -16.78
N VAL A 83 1.06 -4.06 -16.95
CA VAL A 83 1.31 -5.11 -15.95
C VAL A 83 2.81 -5.30 -15.70
N ALA A 84 3.64 -5.29 -16.76
CA ALA A 84 5.09 -5.38 -16.67
C ALA A 84 5.70 -4.23 -15.85
N LYS A 85 5.27 -2.99 -16.09
CA LYS A 85 5.68 -1.85 -15.26
C LYS A 85 5.22 -2.00 -13.80
N GLY A 86 4.01 -2.48 -13.57
CA GLY A 86 3.49 -2.77 -12.23
C GLY A 86 4.31 -3.81 -11.46
N ILE A 87 4.78 -4.86 -12.15
CA ILE A 87 5.71 -5.86 -11.60
C ILE A 87 7.01 -5.19 -11.19
N LEU A 88 7.68 -4.48 -12.11
CA LEU A 88 8.98 -3.86 -11.83
C LEU A 88 8.90 -2.84 -10.70
N PHE A 89 7.83 -2.04 -10.66
CA PHE A 89 7.61 -1.07 -9.60
C PHE A 89 7.42 -1.75 -8.23
N ASN A 90 6.61 -2.81 -8.15
CA ASN A 90 6.37 -3.49 -6.88
C ASN A 90 7.57 -4.35 -6.40
N LEU A 91 8.49 -4.71 -7.29
CA LEU A 91 9.78 -5.34 -6.94
C LEU A 91 10.90 -4.32 -6.63
N ASP A 92 10.59 -3.02 -6.66
CA ASP A 92 11.55 -1.91 -6.56
C ASP A 92 12.69 -2.01 -7.61
N CYS A 93 12.37 -2.52 -8.79
CA CYS A 93 13.24 -2.59 -9.97
C CYS A 93 13.00 -1.43 -10.95
N LEU A 94 11.85 -0.74 -10.83
CA LEU A 94 11.57 0.50 -11.54
C LEU A 94 11.78 1.67 -10.58
N GLN A 95 12.83 2.47 -10.81
CA GLN A 95 12.92 3.80 -10.19
C GLN A 95 11.98 4.72 -10.98
N MET A 96 11.12 5.45 -10.27
CA MET A 96 10.39 6.54 -10.91
C MET A 96 11.41 7.56 -11.39
N ASP A 97 11.31 7.98 -12.65
CA ASP A 97 12.14 9.08 -13.15
C ASP A 97 11.99 10.28 -12.21
N ALA A 98 13.11 10.74 -11.65
CA ALA A 98 13.19 12.00 -10.90
C ALA A 98 12.84 13.23 -11.78
N GLN A 99 12.43 13.02 -13.03
CA GLN A 99 11.90 14.04 -13.94
C GLN A 99 10.36 14.03 -14.03
N ALA A 100 9.67 13.02 -13.47
CA ALA A 100 8.22 13.03 -13.28
C ALA A 100 7.80 13.71 -11.95
N THR A 101 8.77 14.27 -11.21
CA THR A 101 8.60 15.39 -10.27
C THR A 101 8.65 16.73 -11.01
N ALA A 102 7.99 16.82 -12.16
CA ALA A 102 7.45 18.12 -12.57
C ALA A 102 6.35 18.45 -11.56
N VAL A 103 6.80 18.91 -10.39
CA VAL A 103 6.04 19.71 -9.45
C VAL A 103 5.43 20.81 -10.31
N ASP A 104 4.10 20.90 -10.31
CA ASP A 104 3.46 22.08 -10.88
C ASP A 104 4.15 23.28 -10.22
N PRO A 105 4.77 24.20 -10.97
CA PRO A 105 5.43 25.37 -10.37
C PRO A 105 4.47 26.24 -9.54
N ASN A 106 3.16 25.96 -9.56
CA ASN A 106 2.14 26.54 -8.68
C ASN A 106 1.67 25.64 -7.51
N SER A 107 2.15 24.39 -7.37
CA SER A 107 1.79 23.58 -6.21
C SER A 107 2.52 24.10 -4.98
N ASP A 108 1.75 24.61 -4.03
CA ASP A 108 2.20 25.04 -2.72
C ASP A 108 2.76 23.81 -1.98
N ASP A 109 4.10 23.64 -2.03
CA ASP A 109 4.84 22.45 -1.52
C ASP A 109 4.64 22.20 -0.01
N ASN A 110 3.91 23.09 0.66
CA ASN A 110 3.57 23.04 2.07
C ASN A 110 2.18 22.44 2.35
N GLN A 111 1.38 22.08 1.34
CA GLN A 111 0.05 21.52 1.53
C GLN A 111 0.07 20.00 1.69
N ILE A 112 -0.73 19.51 2.65
CA ILE A 112 -0.89 18.07 2.91
C ILE A 112 -1.60 17.42 1.73
N LYS A 113 -0.99 16.35 1.19
CA LYS A 113 -1.52 15.56 0.08
C LYS A 113 -2.25 14.34 0.61
N VAL A 114 -3.54 14.24 0.31
CA VAL A 114 -4.44 13.18 0.79
C VAL A 114 -4.89 12.31 -0.38
N MET A 115 -4.62 11.01 -0.31
CA MET A 115 -5.20 10.03 -1.24
C MET A 115 -6.45 9.41 -0.61
N VAL A 116 -7.55 9.31 -1.36
CA VAL A 116 -8.76 8.59 -0.93
C VAL A 116 -8.87 7.26 -1.68
N SER A 117 -8.71 6.17 -0.94
CA SER A 117 -8.89 4.79 -1.40
C SER A 117 -10.29 4.29 -1.04
N TYR A 118 -11.02 3.74 -2.01
CA TYR A 118 -12.39 3.25 -1.82
C TYR A 118 -12.70 2.09 -2.79
N ALA A 119 -13.67 1.24 -2.46
CA ALA A 119 -14.18 0.26 -3.42
C ALA A 119 -15.25 0.91 -4.32
N HIS A 120 -15.24 0.63 -5.63
CA HIS A 120 -16.11 1.34 -6.59
C HIS A 120 -17.61 1.25 -6.25
N ARG A 121 -18.03 0.16 -5.61
CA ARG A 121 -19.42 -0.03 -5.15
C ARG A 121 -19.85 1.00 -4.09
N ASP A 122 -18.89 1.67 -3.45
CA ASP A 122 -19.13 2.65 -2.39
C ASP A 122 -18.87 4.09 -2.89
N VAL A 123 -18.89 4.31 -4.22
CA VAL A 123 -18.63 5.62 -4.85
C VAL A 123 -19.52 6.74 -4.30
N THR A 124 -20.78 6.44 -3.96
CA THR A 124 -21.71 7.43 -3.41
C THR A 124 -21.21 7.98 -2.07
N PHE A 125 -20.76 7.11 -1.18
CA PHE A 125 -20.20 7.51 0.10
C PHE A 125 -18.83 8.19 -0.06
N CYS A 126 -17.99 7.68 -0.97
CA CYS A 126 -16.72 8.32 -1.31
C CYS A 126 -16.92 9.76 -1.80
N LYS A 127 -17.86 10.00 -2.72
CA LYS A 127 -18.19 11.34 -3.20
C LYS A 127 -18.63 12.25 -2.07
N LYS A 128 -19.48 11.77 -1.15
CA LYS A 128 -19.90 12.54 0.03
C LYS A 128 -18.71 13.00 0.87
N ILE A 129 -17.77 12.10 1.18
CA ILE A 129 -16.56 12.43 1.96
C ILE A 129 -15.66 13.40 1.18
N VAL A 130 -15.37 13.11 -0.09
CA VAL A 130 -14.51 13.96 -0.93
C VAL A 130 -15.08 15.37 -1.07
N THR A 131 -16.38 15.53 -1.33
CA THR A 131 -17.02 16.84 -1.41
C THR A 131 -16.85 17.63 -0.11
N LYS A 132 -17.04 17.00 1.05
CA LYS A 132 -16.84 17.68 2.33
C LYS A 132 -15.36 18.03 2.57
N LEU A 133 -14.43 17.15 2.21
CA LEU A 133 -13.00 17.46 2.28
C LEU A 133 -12.65 18.64 1.37
N GLN A 134 -13.13 18.68 0.13
CA GLN A 134 -12.87 19.79 -0.79
C GLN A 134 -13.40 21.14 -0.28
N ILE A 135 -14.47 21.15 0.53
CA ILE A 135 -15.02 22.38 1.11
C ILE A 135 -14.21 22.83 2.34
N HIS A 136 -13.77 21.90 3.19
CA HIS A 136 -13.28 22.22 4.54
C HIS A 136 -11.78 21.97 4.77
N PHE A 137 -11.13 21.15 3.94
CA PHE A 137 -9.73 20.80 4.04
C PHE A 137 -8.88 21.67 3.12
N LYS A 138 -7.76 22.19 3.64
CA LYS A 138 -6.80 23.01 2.89
C LYS A 138 -5.60 22.15 2.51
N GLY A 139 -5.78 21.32 1.50
CA GLY A 139 -4.72 20.50 0.92
C GLY A 139 -5.18 19.77 -0.33
N ASP A 140 -4.25 19.07 -0.97
CA ASP A 140 -4.51 18.37 -2.22
C ASP A 140 -5.22 17.06 -1.96
N ILE A 141 -6.32 16.80 -2.67
CA ILE A 141 -7.08 15.55 -2.56
C ILE A 141 -6.99 14.81 -3.88
N TRP A 142 -6.42 13.61 -3.85
CA TRP A 142 -6.40 12.69 -4.97
C TRP A 142 -7.41 11.55 -4.75
N VAL A 143 -8.18 11.23 -5.79
CA VAL A 143 -9.13 10.12 -5.78
C VAL A 143 -9.35 9.63 -7.22
N ASP A 144 -9.34 8.32 -7.43
CA ASP A 144 -9.62 7.72 -8.74
C ASP A 144 -11.13 7.54 -8.95
N PHE A 145 -11.77 8.52 -9.60
CA PHE A 145 -13.16 8.40 -10.05
C PHE A 145 -13.31 7.86 -11.49
N ASN A 146 -12.20 7.57 -12.19
CA ASN A 146 -12.20 7.36 -13.64
C ASN A 146 -12.81 6.02 -14.09
N LYS A 147 -13.24 5.17 -13.16
CA LYS A 147 -13.84 3.86 -13.46
C LYS A 147 -15.34 3.87 -13.75
N LEU A 148 -15.92 5.05 -13.97
CA LEU A 148 -17.34 5.20 -14.32
C LEU A 148 -17.63 4.97 -15.83
N SER A 149 -16.61 4.83 -16.68
CA SER A 149 -16.73 4.72 -18.16
C SER A 149 -16.45 3.34 -18.76
N GLY A 150 -16.32 2.28 -17.93
CA GLY A 150 -16.42 0.89 -18.40
C GLY A 150 -15.30 0.36 -19.31
N SER A 151 -14.18 1.07 -19.44
CA SER A 151 -12.99 0.58 -20.14
C SER A 151 -11.75 1.03 -19.39
N HIS A 152 -10.81 0.09 -19.21
CA HIS A 152 -9.54 0.16 -18.49
C HIS A 152 -9.59 -0.28 -17.02
N GLU A 153 -9.12 -1.51 -16.81
CA GLU A 153 -8.60 -1.98 -15.54
C GLU A 153 -7.43 -1.07 -15.09
N ASP A 154 -7.46 -0.72 -13.81
CA ASP A 154 -6.45 -0.07 -12.97
C ASP A 154 -5.13 0.33 -13.68
N ASP A 155 -4.96 1.62 -14.00
CA ASP A 155 -3.63 2.18 -14.24
C ASP A 155 -2.88 2.24 -12.90
N TRP A 156 -2.38 1.09 -12.46
CA TRP A 156 -1.68 0.92 -11.19
C TRP A 156 -0.50 1.88 -11.05
N GLU A 157 0.11 2.30 -12.16
CA GLU A 157 1.15 3.35 -12.17
C GLU A 157 0.67 4.65 -11.53
N ASP A 158 -0.55 5.10 -11.83
CA ASP A 158 -1.10 6.33 -11.28
C ASP A 158 -1.48 6.17 -9.81
N ILE A 159 -2.05 5.02 -9.45
CA ILE A 159 -2.35 4.67 -8.05
C ILE A 159 -1.06 4.60 -7.21
N ALA A 160 -0.06 3.90 -7.71
CA ALA A 160 1.27 3.78 -7.12
C ALA A 160 1.95 5.13 -6.93
N LYS A 161 1.85 6.00 -7.94
CA LYS A 161 2.34 7.38 -7.89
C LYS A 161 1.59 8.18 -6.82
N ALA A 162 0.26 8.09 -6.77
CA ALA A 162 -0.56 8.76 -5.76
C ALA A 162 -0.20 8.30 -4.33
N ILE A 163 -0.07 6.98 -4.11
CA ILE A 163 0.39 6.43 -2.82
C ILE A 163 1.77 6.98 -2.47
N SER A 164 2.68 7.01 -3.43
CA SER A 164 4.06 7.48 -3.20
C SER A 164 4.13 8.98 -2.89
N GLN A 165 3.27 9.80 -3.51
CA GLN A 165 3.28 11.26 -3.39
C GLN A 165 2.42 11.80 -2.25
N CYS A 166 1.44 11.04 -1.75
CA CYS A 166 0.58 11.50 -0.66
C CYS A 166 1.27 11.45 0.72
N ASP A 167 0.87 12.34 1.62
CA ASP A 167 1.21 12.30 3.05
C ASP A 167 0.30 11.33 3.82
N VAL A 168 -0.99 11.29 3.44
CA VAL A 168 -2.04 10.52 4.14
C VAL A 168 -2.93 9.77 3.17
N ILE A 169 -3.29 8.53 3.52
CA ILE A 169 -4.25 7.70 2.80
C ILE A 169 -5.50 7.52 3.65
N LEU A 170 -6.63 8.00 3.15
CA LEU A 170 -7.95 7.75 3.70
C LEU A 170 -8.51 6.47 3.06
N MET A 171 -8.83 5.46 3.87
CA MET A 171 -9.37 4.19 3.39
C MET A 171 -10.84 4.11 3.76
N ILE A 172 -11.75 4.09 2.79
CA ILE A 172 -13.18 3.92 3.05
C ILE A 172 -13.46 2.45 3.30
N VAL A 173 -13.51 2.07 4.58
CA VAL A 173 -13.60 0.68 5.03
C VAL A 173 -15.06 0.22 5.10
N THR A 174 -15.41 -0.61 4.13
CA THR A 174 -16.71 -1.29 3.97
C THR A 174 -16.46 -2.79 3.70
N GLU A 175 -17.52 -3.58 3.65
CA GLU A 175 -17.45 -4.98 3.20
C GLU A 175 -16.90 -5.09 1.77
N ASN A 176 -17.32 -4.18 0.87
CA ASN A 176 -16.83 -4.14 -0.51
C ASN A 176 -15.33 -3.80 -0.56
N TYR A 177 -14.87 -2.90 0.32
CA TYR A 177 -13.46 -2.53 0.44
C TYR A 177 -12.59 -3.71 0.87
N CYS A 178 -12.98 -4.42 1.93
CA CYS A 178 -12.20 -5.56 2.41
C CYS A 178 -12.16 -6.73 1.42
N ARG A 179 -13.22 -6.92 0.63
CA ARG A 179 -13.26 -7.94 -0.43
C ARG A 179 -12.55 -7.54 -1.72
N SER A 180 -12.23 -6.26 -1.91
CA SER A 180 -11.62 -5.76 -3.13
C SER A 180 -10.13 -6.09 -3.17
N LYS A 181 -9.73 -6.87 -4.19
CA LYS A 181 -8.31 -7.15 -4.45
C LYS A 181 -7.51 -5.88 -4.72
N SER A 182 -8.08 -4.89 -5.40
CA SER A 182 -7.38 -3.63 -5.67
C SER A 182 -7.12 -2.84 -4.37
N CYS A 183 -8.15 -2.68 -3.54
CA CYS A 183 -8.02 -1.99 -2.26
C CYS A 183 -7.00 -2.69 -1.36
N ARG A 184 -7.00 -4.03 -1.35
CA ARG A 184 -5.97 -4.80 -0.64
C ARG A 184 -4.56 -4.55 -1.16
N ARG A 185 -4.36 -4.43 -2.49
CA ARG A 185 -3.05 -4.07 -3.06
C ARG A 185 -2.60 -2.68 -2.62
N GLU A 186 -3.50 -1.70 -2.65
CA GLU A 186 -3.24 -0.33 -2.20
C GLU A 186 -2.79 -0.29 -0.74
N VAL A 187 -3.50 -0.97 0.16
CA VAL A 187 -3.15 -1.05 1.60
C VAL A 187 -1.78 -1.71 1.80
N ILE A 188 -1.50 -2.84 1.13
CA ILE A 188 -0.19 -3.50 1.21
C ILE A 188 0.92 -2.56 0.75
N HIS A 189 0.67 -1.81 -0.32
CA HIS A 189 1.67 -0.92 -0.90
C HIS A 189 1.95 0.31 -0.03
N ALA A 190 0.90 0.87 0.58
CA ALA A 190 0.96 1.94 1.57
C ALA A 190 1.73 1.52 2.83
N ASP A 191 1.38 0.35 3.37
CA ASP A 191 1.99 -0.25 4.56
C ASP A 191 3.51 -0.44 4.38
N LYS A 192 3.92 -1.03 3.24
CA LYS A 192 5.34 -1.17 2.87
C LYS A 192 6.12 0.15 2.83
N ARG A 193 5.43 1.27 2.59
CA ARG A 193 6.01 2.63 2.50
C ARG A 193 5.85 3.42 3.79
N ASN A 194 5.37 2.81 4.88
CA ASN A 194 5.04 3.46 6.14
C ASN A 194 4.13 4.69 5.94
N LYS A 195 3.20 4.61 4.99
CA LYS A 195 2.28 5.72 4.72
C LYS A 195 1.31 5.85 5.88
N ARG A 196 0.99 7.10 6.25
CA ARG A 196 -0.01 7.37 7.27
C ARG A 196 -1.38 6.98 6.74
N MET A 197 -1.97 5.96 7.34
CA MET A 197 -3.27 5.43 6.96
C MET A 197 -4.33 5.85 7.97
N ILE A 198 -5.50 6.29 7.51
CA ILE A 198 -6.67 6.62 8.34
C ILE A 198 -7.87 5.84 7.81
N PRO A 199 -8.29 4.76 8.51
CA PRO A 199 -9.53 4.07 8.19
C PRO A 199 -10.76 4.95 8.44
N ILE A 200 -11.70 4.95 7.49
CA ILE A 200 -13.00 5.59 7.56
C ILE A 200 -14.06 4.49 7.43
N TYR A 201 -14.63 4.08 8.55
CA TYR A 201 -15.67 3.06 8.56
C TYR A 201 -17.03 3.64 8.17
N GLN A 202 -17.78 2.90 7.35
CA GLN A 202 -19.18 3.21 7.04
C GLN A 202 -20.11 2.24 7.76
N GLY A 203 -21.14 2.78 8.42
CA GLY A 203 -22.12 2.03 9.19
C GLY A 203 -21.65 1.72 10.63
N ASN A 204 -22.59 1.26 11.46
CA ASN A 204 -22.36 1.14 12.90
C ASN A 204 -21.56 -0.11 13.29
N ASP A 205 -21.71 -1.21 12.55
CA ASP A 205 -21.28 -2.53 13.07
C ASP A 205 -20.25 -3.24 12.18
N TYR A 206 -19.82 -2.64 11.07
CA TYR A 206 -18.85 -3.30 10.19
C TYR A 206 -17.50 -3.43 10.90
N LYS A 207 -16.98 -4.67 10.94
CA LYS A 207 -15.63 -5.02 11.40
C LYS A 207 -14.80 -5.42 10.18
N ALA A 208 -13.57 -4.93 10.12
CA ALA A 208 -12.68 -5.23 9.02
C ALA A 208 -12.23 -6.70 9.07
N GLU A 209 -11.84 -7.25 7.92
CA GLU A 209 -11.25 -8.60 7.87
C GLU A 209 -9.85 -8.62 8.51
N ASP A 210 -9.43 -9.78 9.03
CA ASP A 210 -8.15 -9.98 9.74
C ASP A 210 -6.94 -9.39 8.98
N TRP A 211 -6.92 -9.53 7.65
CA TRP A 211 -5.79 -9.05 6.84
C TRP A 211 -5.61 -7.53 6.90
N PHE A 212 -6.72 -6.80 7.06
CA PHE A 212 -6.75 -5.35 7.17
C PHE A 212 -6.33 -4.94 8.58
N GLU A 213 -6.84 -5.61 9.61
CA GLU A 213 -6.45 -5.34 11.01
C GLU A 213 -4.95 -5.52 11.25
N ILE A 214 -4.33 -6.53 10.63
CA ILE A 214 -2.87 -6.75 10.72
C ILE A 214 -2.07 -5.55 10.19
N ARG A 215 -2.59 -4.81 9.20
CA ARG A 215 -1.87 -3.73 8.50
C ARG A 215 -2.27 -2.33 8.95
N ALA A 216 -3.53 -2.15 9.31
CA ALA A 216 -4.13 -0.85 9.61
C ALA A 216 -4.88 -0.84 10.95
N GLY A 217 -4.87 -1.94 11.73
CA GLY A 217 -5.61 -2.04 12.98
C GLY A 217 -5.10 -1.14 14.10
N SER A 218 -3.82 -0.75 14.07
CA SER A 218 -3.25 0.23 15.01
C SER A 218 -3.49 1.69 14.59
N ALA A 219 -4.04 1.93 13.40
CA ALA A 219 -4.27 3.27 12.90
C ALA A 219 -5.47 3.93 13.59
N THR A 220 -5.38 5.24 13.84
CA THR A 220 -6.54 6.03 14.27
C THR A 220 -7.57 6.06 13.16
N TRP A 221 -8.82 5.77 13.50
CA TRP A 221 -9.93 5.68 12.55
C TRP A 221 -11.11 6.58 12.95
N VAL A 222 -11.99 6.84 11.98
CA VAL A 222 -13.28 7.50 12.18
C VAL A 222 -14.40 6.62 11.65
N ARG A 223 -15.64 6.79 12.14
CA ARG A 223 -16.79 6.00 11.71
C ARG A 223 -18.00 6.89 11.45
N PHE A 224 -18.60 6.72 10.27
CA PHE A 224 -19.80 7.41 9.83
C PHE A 224 -20.99 6.45 9.98
N GLY A 225 -21.85 6.72 10.95
CA GLY A 225 -22.94 5.85 11.36
C GLY A 225 -24.34 6.40 11.10
N ASP A 226 -24.54 7.70 11.36
CA ASP A 226 -25.80 8.41 11.16
C ASP A 226 -25.56 9.83 10.61
N GLU A 227 -26.51 10.37 9.84
CA GLU A 227 -26.35 11.68 9.19
C GLU A 227 -26.23 12.85 10.18
N LYS A 228 -26.73 12.70 11.41
CA LYS A 228 -26.70 13.77 12.43
C LYS A 228 -25.33 13.92 13.08
N SER A 229 -24.59 12.82 13.22
CA SER A 229 -23.25 12.76 13.80
C SER A 229 -22.16 12.91 12.75
N ASP A 230 -22.48 12.71 11.46
CA ASP A 230 -21.53 12.84 10.36
C ASP A 230 -20.73 14.15 10.38
N GLU A 231 -21.32 15.28 10.78
CA GLU A 231 -20.57 16.55 10.87
C GLU A 231 -19.51 16.54 11.98
N ALA A 232 -19.83 16.02 13.16
CA ALA A 232 -18.85 15.91 14.25
C ALA A 232 -17.72 14.91 13.90
N VAL A 233 -18.05 13.87 13.14
CA VAL A 233 -17.08 12.90 12.63
C VAL A 233 -16.19 13.55 11.57
N MET A 234 -16.75 14.35 10.65
CA MET A 234 -15.96 15.12 9.68
C MET A 234 -15.00 16.10 10.36
N GLU A 235 -15.45 16.83 11.38
CA GLU A 235 -14.58 17.71 12.18
C GLU A 235 -13.42 16.94 12.83
N SER A 236 -13.69 15.72 13.31
CA SER A 236 -12.66 14.85 13.87
C SER A 236 -11.67 14.39 12.80
N LEU A 237 -12.17 14.03 11.60
CA LEU A 237 -11.33 13.67 10.46
C LEU A 237 -10.43 14.84 10.01
N LEU A 238 -10.98 16.05 9.90
CA LEU A 238 -10.23 17.26 9.55
C LEU A 238 -9.13 17.56 10.58
N LYS A 239 -9.44 17.41 11.88
CA LYS A 239 -8.44 17.51 12.94
C LYS A 239 -7.34 16.48 12.76
N LEU A 240 -7.68 15.22 12.50
CA LEU A 240 -6.69 14.17 12.25
C LEU A 240 -5.79 14.53 11.05
N LEU A 241 -6.34 15.05 9.97
CA LEU A 241 -5.55 15.46 8.81
C LEU A 241 -4.59 16.61 9.17
N ASN A 242 -5.07 17.63 9.89
CA ASN A 242 -4.29 18.83 10.22
C ASN A 242 -3.29 18.69 11.39
N VAL A 243 -3.30 17.58 12.16
CA VAL A 243 -2.33 17.40 13.27
C VAL A 243 -0.87 17.51 12.80
N GLN A 244 -0.60 17.25 11.51
CA GLN A 244 0.76 17.33 10.97
C GLN A 244 1.33 18.74 10.82
N ASP A 245 0.50 19.79 10.78
CA ASP A 245 1.01 21.18 10.80
C ASP A 245 1.84 21.46 12.07
N LYS A 246 1.52 20.79 13.19
CA LYS A 246 2.22 20.99 14.46
C LYS A 246 3.52 20.20 14.58
N VAL A 247 3.64 19.06 13.89
CA VAL A 247 4.85 18.22 13.95
C VAL A 247 5.92 18.78 13.01
N LYS A 248 5.54 19.17 11.78
CA LYS A 248 6.48 19.76 10.81
C LYS A 248 7.02 21.14 11.26
N GLN A 249 6.29 21.91 12.09
CA GLN A 249 6.79 23.19 12.64
C GLN A 249 7.77 23.05 13.82
N ASN A 250 7.77 21.92 14.54
CA ASN A 250 8.65 21.73 15.71
C ASN A 250 10.03 21.15 15.34
N ASP A 251 10.16 20.46 14.22
CA ASP A 251 11.45 19.91 13.77
C ASP A 251 12.43 20.98 13.24
N SER A 252 11.95 22.22 13.04
CA SER A 252 12.76 23.37 12.60
C SER A 252 13.45 24.12 13.75
N LEU A 253 13.23 23.75 15.01
CA LEU A 253 13.72 24.50 16.19
C LEU A 253 14.65 23.72 17.14
N VAL A 254 15.03 22.47 16.86
CA VAL A 254 15.96 21.68 17.71
C VAL A 254 17.29 21.39 17.01
N ALA A 255 17.84 22.39 16.32
CA ALA A 255 19.22 22.37 15.83
C ALA A 255 19.96 23.63 16.29
N VAL A 256 20.06 23.84 17.61
CA VAL A 256 21.04 24.77 18.18
C VAL A 256 21.91 24.00 19.17
N LYS A 257 23.17 23.85 18.78
CA LYS A 257 24.28 23.30 19.57
C LYS A 257 24.33 23.94 20.96
N HIS A 258 24.48 23.11 21.98
CA HIS A 258 25.27 23.49 23.14
C HIS A 258 26.30 22.39 23.42
N GLU A 259 27.53 22.65 23.00
CA GLU A 259 28.71 22.02 23.58
C GLU A 259 28.87 22.57 25.00
N SER A 260 28.94 21.68 25.98
CA SER A 260 29.75 21.90 27.16
C SER A 260 30.29 20.57 27.66
N HIS A 261 31.62 20.51 27.71
CA HIS A 261 32.41 19.53 28.43
C HIS A 261 31.85 19.28 29.83
N PHE A 262 31.78 18.02 30.28
CA PHE A 262 32.27 17.69 31.61
C PHE A 262 32.68 16.22 31.75
N HIS A 263 33.71 16.06 32.57
CA HIS A 263 34.48 14.86 32.86
C HIS A 263 33.69 13.75 33.57
N SER A 264 34.13 12.52 33.31
CA SER A 264 33.92 11.31 34.11
C SER A 264 34.15 11.56 35.61
N THR A 265 33.21 11.12 36.45
CA THR A 265 33.50 10.38 37.69
C THR A 265 32.30 9.51 38.04
N ALA A 266 32.59 8.28 38.45
CA ALA A 266 31.65 7.30 38.92
C ALA A 266 31.15 7.67 40.31
N GLU A 267 29.85 7.46 40.57
CA GLU A 267 29.38 7.16 41.92
C GLU A 267 28.16 6.24 41.83
N ILE A 268 28.31 5.10 42.50
CA ILE A 268 27.32 4.07 42.73
C ILE A 268 26.35 4.64 43.75
N ASP A 269 25.04 4.59 43.48
CA ASP A 269 24.10 4.63 44.59
C ASP A 269 22.92 3.68 44.37
N ALA A 270 22.71 2.89 45.41
CA ALA A 270 21.75 1.80 45.49
C ALA A 270 20.35 2.32 45.83
N ASN A 271 19.36 1.48 45.56
CA ASN A 271 17.94 1.58 45.94
C ASN A 271 17.03 2.40 45.01
N LYS A 272 16.40 1.70 44.06
CA LYS A 272 14.93 1.69 44.00
C LYS A 272 14.41 0.51 43.17
N THR A 273 13.74 -0.40 43.88
CA THR A 273 12.92 -1.50 43.41
C THR A 273 11.88 -1.06 42.38
N ILE A 274 11.81 -1.71 41.23
CA ILE A 274 10.64 -1.70 40.35
C ILE A 274 10.14 -3.14 40.20
N ASN A 275 8.93 -3.37 40.69
CA ASN A 275 8.17 -4.60 40.56
C ASN A 275 7.92 -4.93 39.08
N ILE A 276 8.36 -6.10 38.64
CA ILE A 276 7.92 -6.71 37.38
C ILE A 276 7.02 -7.90 37.76
N GLN A 277 5.71 -7.77 37.54
CA GLN A 277 4.81 -8.91 37.54
C GLN A 277 4.95 -9.64 36.21
N THR A 278 5.69 -10.75 36.23
CA THR A 278 5.76 -11.72 35.15
C THR A 278 4.48 -12.56 35.17
N VAL A 279 3.73 -12.58 34.07
CA VAL A 279 2.63 -13.53 33.88
C VAL A 279 3.24 -14.82 33.33
N GLU A 280 3.46 -15.80 34.20
CA GLU A 280 3.76 -17.18 33.80
C GLU A 280 2.50 -17.86 33.27
N THR A 281 2.49 -18.19 31.97
CA THR A 281 1.52 -19.12 31.40
C THR A 281 2.00 -20.55 31.63
N LEU A 282 1.43 -21.19 32.67
CA LEU A 282 1.57 -22.62 32.96
C LEU A 282 0.91 -23.47 31.86
N LEU A 283 1.69 -24.33 31.21
CA LEU A 283 1.18 -25.46 30.44
C LEU A 283 0.65 -26.54 31.40
N PRO A 284 -0.55 -27.12 31.18
CA PRO A 284 -1.05 -28.18 32.03
C PRO A 284 -0.36 -29.51 31.73
N ILE A 285 0.38 -30.01 32.73
CA ILE A 285 0.82 -31.40 32.85
C ILE A 285 -0.41 -32.20 33.28
N ASN A 286 -0.76 -33.25 32.52
CA ASN A 286 -1.82 -34.18 32.88
C ASN A 286 -1.19 -35.53 33.30
N PRO A 287 -1.18 -35.88 34.60
CA PRO A 287 -0.88 -37.23 35.05
C PRO A 287 -2.18 -38.03 35.25
N SER A 288 -2.29 -39.08 34.42
CA SER A 288 -2.89 -40.40 34.65
C SER A 288 -3.85 -40.61 35.84
N SER A 289 -5.02 -41.23 35.59
CA SER A 289 -5.41 -42.56 36.13
C SER A 289 -6.88 -42.90 35.84
N ILE A 290 -7.10 -43.96 35.04
CA ILE A 290 -8.01 -45.13 35.21
C ILE A 290 -8.22 -45.76 33.83
#